data_AF-A0A7Y4R2A6-F1
#
_entry.id   AF-A0A7Y4R2A6-F1
#
_cell.length_a   1.000
_cell.length_b   1.000
_cell.length_c   1.000
_cell.angle_alpha   90.00
_cell.angle_beta   90.00
_cell.angle_gamma   90.00
#
_symmetry.space_group_name_H-M   'P 1'
#
loop_
_entity.id
_entity.type
_entity.pdbx_description
1 polymer ?
#
loop_
_entity_poly.entity_id
_entity_poly.type
_entity_poly.pdbx_seq_one_letter_code
_entity_poly.pdbx_strand_id
1 'polypeptide(L)'
;MRKIIGLFIFIISYQASKAQQFAFELWHEGKAVLESGDTLRGLIKYEQSQDMKQDIIQVKVKSQMMSYSPRKVLFFEIFDTTAKRYRQFYSLPYSENNTYKSPVFFELLVEGKLTVLCRERLEYRTVNNSINYFYGSSRQLMLVMAYFLLKPDGTISDFEGRKNNWLRLMDAREREVKGFAKDNKLDFENKYELARIIEYYNSLIK
;
A
#
# COMPACT_ATOMS: atom_id res chain seq x y z
N MET A 1 -34.34 42.54 -44.05
CA MET A 1 -32.97 42.79 -43.55
C MET A 1 -32.71 41.89 -42.35
N ARG A 2 -31.60 41.15 -42.45
CA ARG A 2 -30.88 40.23 -41.56
C ARG A 2 -31.51 39.77 -40.22
N LYS A 3 -31.68 38.44 -40.15
CA LYS A 3 -31.95 37.60 -38.98
C LYS A 3 -30.82 37.72 -37.96
N ILE A 4 -31.15 38.01 -36.70
CA ILE A 4 -30.24 37.87 -35.57
C ILE A 4 -30.28 36.40 -35.16
N ILE A 5 -29.27 35.64 -35.58
CA ILE A 5 -29.08 34.25 -35.14
C ILE A 5 -28.14 34.32 -33.93
N GLY A 6 -28.69 34.01 -32.75
CA GLY A 6 -27.94 33.92 -31.50
C GLY A 6 -26.92 32.78 -31.56
N LEU A 7 -25.66 33.10 -31.31
CA LEU A 7 -24.56 32.15 -31.24
C LEU A 7 -24.52 31.54 -29.82
N PHE A 8 -25.04 30.33 -29.65
CA PHE A 8 -24.86 29.54 -28.43
C PHE A 8 -23.44 28.95 -28.42
N ILE A 9 -22.54 29.55 -27.65
CA ILE A 9 -21.20 29.00 -27.38
C ILE A 9 -21.35 27.93 -26.30
N PHE A 10 -21.27 26.66 -26.69
CA PHE A 10 -21.22 25.53 -25.78
C PHE A 10 -19.78 25.38 -25.26
N ILE A 11 -19.46 26.00 -24.13
CA ILE A 11 -18.18 25.78 -23.43
C ILE A 11 -18.24 24.38 -22.81
N ILE A 12 -17.69 23.39 -23.52
CA ILE A 12 -17.42 22.07 -22.95
C ILE A 12 -16.28 22.25 -21.95
N SER A 13 -16.62 22.41 -20.68
CA SER A 13 -15.68 22.29 -19.58
C SER A 13 -15.21 20.83 -19.53
N TYR A 14 -14.03 20.57 -20.09
CA TYR A 14 -13.27 19.35 -19.85
C TYR A 14 -12.86 19.33 -18.37
N GLN A 15 -13.77 18.87 -17.51
CA GLN A 15 -13.40 18.42 -16.18
C GLN A 15 -12.62 17.14 -16.37
N ALA A 16 -11.30 17.23 -16.45
CA ALA A 16 -10.43 16.06 -16.39
C ALA A 16 -10.66 15.41 -15.02
N SER A 17 -11.49 14.38 -14.97
CA SER A 17 -11.61 13.53 -13.81
C SER A 17 -10.22 12.99 -13.50
N LYS A 18 -9.59 13.47 -12.41
CA LYS A 18 -8.34 12.88 -11.95
C LYS A 18 -8.66 11.48 -11.45
N ALA A 19 -8.44 10.49 -12.31
CA ALA A 19 -8.43 9.10 -11.89
C ALA A 19 -7.41 8.94 -10.76
N GLN A 20 -7.76 8.16 -9.75
CA GLN A 20 -6.83 7.84 -8.67
C GLN A 20 -5.66 7.05 -9.26
N GLN A 21 -4.47 7.63 -9.19
CA GLN A 21 -3.24 7.02 -9.67
C GLN A 21 -2.60 6.24 -8.53
N PHE A 22 -2.35 4.96 -8.73
CA PHE A 22 -1.77 4.11 -7.69
C PHE A 22 -0.26 3.98 -7.83
N ALA A 23 0.45 3.85 -6.71
CA ALA A 23 1.91 3.74 -6.73
C ALA A 23 2.39 2.55 -7.58
N PHE A 24 1.73 1.39 -7.52
CA PHE A 24 2.07 0.21 -8.34
C PHE A 24 1.96 0.45 -9.85
N GLU A 25 1.22 1.47 -10.31
CA GLU A 25 1.07 1.78 -11.73
C GLU A 25 2.29 2.53 -12.30
N LEU A 26 3.15 3.06 -11.43
CA LEU A 26 4.20 4.02 -11.79
C LEU A 26 5.60 3.41 -11.73
N TRP A 27 6.49 4.06 -12.47
CA TRP A 27 7.93 3.85 -12.36
C TRP A 27 8.50 4.75 -11.28
N HIS A 28 9.26 4.17 -10.37
CA HIS A 28 9.90 4.87 -9.26
C HIS A 28 11.41 4.69 -9.31
N GLU A 29 12.16 5.72 -8.93
CA GLU A 29 13.59 5.55 -8.70
C GLU A 29 13.82 4.61 -7.52
N GLY A 30 14.76 3.69 -7.65
CA GLY A 30 14.94 2.66 -6.63
C GLY A 30 16.14 1.74 -6.86
N LYS A 31 16.19 0.69 -6.03
CA LYS A 31 17.17 -0.38 -6.11
C LYS A 31 16.54 -1.73 -5.79
N ALA A 32 17.05 -2.79 -6.42
CA ALA A 32 16.68 -4.17 -6.12
C ALA A 32 17.94 -4.98 -5.86
N VAL A 33 17.92 -5.78 -4.79
CA VAL A 33 18.97 -6.74 -4.45
C VAL A 33 18.46 -8.13 -4.84
N LEU A 34 19.20 -8.79 -5.73
CA LEU A 34 18.85 -10.10 -6.25
C LEU A 34 19.36 -11.22 -5.35
N GLU A 35 18.77 -12.40 -5.49
CA GLU A 35 19.22 -13.62 -4.83
C GLU A 35 20.66 -14.02 -5.23
N SER A 36 21.12 -13.61 -6.42
CA SER A 36 22.51 -13.76 -6.86
C SER A 36 23.52 -12.90 -6.09
N GLY A 37 23.05 -11.92 -5.31
CA GLY A 37 23.88 -10.89 -4.66
C GLY A 37 24.03 -9.61 -5.47
N ASP A 38 23.57 -9.58 -6.72
CA ASP A 38 23.62 -8.37 -7.56
C ASP A 38 22.69 -7.28 -7.04
N THR A 39 23.11 -6.02 -7.19
CA THR A 39 22.25 -4.86 -6.91
C THR A 39 21.98 -4.09 -8.19
N LEU A 40 20.71 -4.04 -8.60
CA LEU A 40 20.25 -3.24 -9.72
C LEU A 40 19.79 -1.87 -9.21
N ARG A 41 20.18 -0.80 -9.90
CA ARG A 41 19.76 0.59 -9.59
C ARG A 41 19.14 1.21 -10.83
N GLY A 42 17.95 1.78 -10.68
CA GLY A 42 17.21 2.39 -11.77
C GLY A 42 15.73 2.51 -11.46
N LEU A 43 14.92 2.57 -12.52
CA LEU A 43 13.48 2.68 -12.38
C LEU A 43 12.87 1.32 -12.09
N ILE A 44 12.04 1.25 -11.05
CA ILE A 44 11.33 0.06 -10.61
C ILE A 44 9.83 0.31 -10.72
N LYS A 45 9.14 -0.65 -11.32
CA LYS A 45 7.69 -0.79 -11.25
C LYS A 45 7.38 -2.13 -10.59
N TYR A 46 6.39 -2.18 -9.71
CA TYR A 46 6.03 -3.38 -8.97
C TYR A 46 4.55 -3.69 -9.17
N GLU A 47 4.22 -4.97 -9.12
CA GLU A 47 2.84 -5.45 -9.13
C GLU A 47 2.70 -6.53 -8.06
N GLN A 48 1.70 -6.36 -7.20
CA GLN A 48 1.35 -7.32 -6.16
C GLN A 48 -0.01 -7.92 -6.53
N SER A 49 -0.05 -9.24 -6.71
CA SER A 49 -1.31 -9.89 -7.05
C SER A 49 -2.16 -10.13 -5.79
N GLN A 50 -3.47 -10.11 -5.96
CA GLN A 50 -4.44 -10.39 -4.90
C GLN A 50 -4.23 -11.76 -4.28
N ASP A 51 -4.03 -12.76 -5.13
CA ASP A 51 -3.80 -14.17 -4.77
C ASP A 51 -2.35 -14.47 -4.39
N MET A 52 -1.48 -13.46 -4.37
CA MET A 52 -0.05 -13.53 -4.03
C MET A 52 0.78 -14.49 -4.90
N LYS A 53 0.26 -14.93 -6.05
CA LYS A 53 0.91 -15.89 -6.95
C LYS A 53 1.70 -15.26 -8.09
N GLN A 54 1.39 -14.01 -8.45
CA GLN A 54 1.90 -13.34 -9.65
C GLN A 54 2.64 -12.04 -9.35
N ASP A 55 3.19 -11.94 -8.13
CA ASP A 55 4.06 -10.83 -7.74
C ASP A 55 5.26 -10.70 -8.69
N ILE A 56 5.52 -9.47 -9.13
CA ILE A 56 6.63 -9.18 -10.04
C ILE A 56 7.18 -7.77 -9.81
N ILE A 57 8.48 -7.60 -10.00
CA ILE A 57 9.08 -6.29 -10.23
C ILE A 57 9.65 -6.21 -11.64
N GLN A 58 9.52 -5.04 -12.25
CA GLN A 58 10.21 -4.69 -13.48
C GLN A 58 11.26 -3.64 -13.14
N VAL A 59 12.51 -3.88 -13.56
CA VAL A 59 13.64 -3.00 -13.30
C VAL A 59 14.19 -2.52 -14.65
N LYS A 60 14.24 -1.20 -14.83
CA LYS A 60 14.82 -0.56 -16.01
C LYS A 60 16.17 0.06 -15.64
N VAL A 61 17.24 -0.48 -16.21
CA VAL A 61 18.61 0.01 -16.05
C VAL A 61 19.11 0.44 -17.43
N LYS A 62 19.40 1.74 -17.61
CA LYS A 62 19.72 2.32 -18.92
C LYS A 62 18.62 1.98 -19.95
N SER A 63 18.94 1.21 -20.99
CA SER A 63 18.01 0.79 -22.05
C SER A 63 17.50 -0.65 -21.88
N GLN A 64 17.89 -1.35 -20.81
CA GLN A 64 17.47 -2.73 -20.55
C GLN A 64 16.32 -2.75 -19.54
N MET A 65 15.33 -3.59 -19.80
CA MET A 65 14.21 -3.87 -18.90
C MET A 65 14.24 -5.34 -18.54
N MET A 66 14.20 -5.63 -17.25
CA MET A 66 14.26 -6.99 -16.71
C MET A 66 13.09 -7.19 -15.75
N SER A 67 12.54 -8.39 -15.69
CA SER A 67 11.45 -8.74 -14.79
C SER A 67 11.86 -9.85 -13.83
N TYR A 68 11.54 -9.70 -12.56
CA TYR A 68 11.92 -10.64 -11.51
C TYR A 68 10.72 -10.98 -10.63
N SER A 69 10.58 -12.27 -10.32
CA SER A 69 9.65 -12.74 -9.28
C SER A 69 10.29 -12.64 -7.89
N PRO A 70 9.50 -12.74 -6.81
CA PRO A 70 10.02 -12.79 -5.44
C PRO A 70 11.06 -13.88 -5.17
N ARG A 71 11.16 -14.91 -6.02
CA ARG A 71 12.19 -15.96 -5.87
C ARG A 71 13.59 -15.49 -6.26
N LYS A 72 13.69 -14.42 -7.05
CA LYS A 72 14.96 -13.88 -7.57
C LYS A 72 15.35 -12.54 -6.95
N VAL A 73 14.51 -12.01 -6.09
CA VAL A 73 14.71 -10.74 -5.39
C VAL A 73 14.75 -11.04 -3.90
N LEU A 74 15.70 -10.48 -3.18
CA LEU A 74 15.72 -10.52 -1.71
C LEU A 74 14.96 -9.32 -1.16
N PHE A 75 15.22 -8.16 -1.76
CA PHE A 75 14.75 -6.87 -1.29
C PHE A 75 14.69 -5.87 -2.45
N PHE A 76 13.73 -4.96 -2.41
CA PHE A 76 13.77 -3.75 -3.23
C PHE A 76 13.25 -2.54 -2.47
N GLU A 77 13.71 -1.37 -2.89
CA GLU A 77 13.31 -0.08 -2.35
C GLU A 77 12.95 0.85 -3.48
N ILE A 78 11.89 1.62 -3.29
CA ILE A 78 11.44 2.65 -4.23
C ILE A 78 11.27 3.98 -3.50
N PHE A 79 11.51 5.08 -4.20
CA PHE A 79 11.01 6.37 -3.80
C PHE A 79 9.61 6.58 -4.40
N ASP A 80 8.58 6.39 -3.57
CA ASP A 80 7.19 6.57 -3.97
C ASP A 80 6.89 8.07 -4.13
N THR A 81 6.75 8.49 -5.38
CA THR A 81 6.48 9.89 -5.73
C THR A 81 5.10 10.37 -5.28
N THR A 82 4.13 9.47 -5.11
CA THR A 82 2.77 9.79 -4.67
C THR A 82 2.75 10.12 -3.18
N ALA A 83 3.53 9.38 -2.39
CA ALA A 83 3.64 9.53 -0.94
C ALA A 83 4.88 10.32 -0.47
N LYS A 84 5.75 10.70 -1.42
CA LYS A 84 7.03 11.41 -1.25
C LYS A 84 7.94 10.79 -0.19
N ARG A 85 8.14 9.47 -0.26
CA ARG A 85 8.92 8.72 0.73
C ARG A 85 9.51 7.44 0.16
N TYR A 86 10.52 6.92 0.83
CA TYR A 86 11.04 5.58 0.55
C TYR A 86 10.11 4.51 1.10
N ARG A 87 9.92 3.45 0.32
CA ARG A 87 9.19 2.24 0.70
C ARG A 87 10.07 1.05 0.45
N GLN A 88 10.10 0.15 1.42
CA GLN A 88 10.99 -1.00 1.45
C GLN A 88 10.18 -2.28 1.36
N PHE A 89 10.62 -3.19 0.50
CA PHE A 89 9.92 -4.42 0.20
C PHE A 89 10.86 -5.61 0.31
N TYR A 90 10.38 -6.68 0.93
CA TYR A 90 11.15 -7.90 1.17
C TYR A 90 10.42 -9.10 0.57
N SER A 91 11.18 -10.03 0.02
CA SER A 91 10.67 -11.32 -0.43
C SER A 91 10.68 -12.32 0.72
N LEU A 92 9.52 -12.58 1.31
CA LEU A 92 9.38 -13.43 2.49
C LEU A 92 8.52 -14.66 2.19
N PRO A 93 8.84 -15.84 2.76
CA PRO A 93 8.07 -17.06 2.56
C PRO A 93 6.69 -16.97 3.24
N TYR A 94 5.62 -17.06 2.46
CA TYR A 94 4.24 -16.99 2.95
C TYR A 94 3.32 -18.01 2.28
N SER A 95 2.25 -18.37 2.98
CA SER A 95 1.17 -19.23 2.49
C SER A 95 -0.11 -18.94 3.25
N GLU A 96 -1.22 -18.67 2.55
CA GLU A 96 -2.53 -18.42 3.21
C GLU A 96 -3.01 -19.63 4.01
N ASN A 97 -2.82 -20.85 3.48
CA ASN A 97 -3.35 -22.09 4.09
C ASN A 97 -2.29 -22.94 4.81
N ASN A 98 -1.12 -22.37 5.10
CA ASN A 98 -0.01 -23.04 5.80
C ASN A 98 0.47 -24.37 5.16
N THR A 99 0.21 -24.60 3.87
CA THR A 99 0.60 -25.83 3.15
C THR A 99 1.97 -25.70 2.50
N TYR A 100 2.11 -24.78 1.56
CA TYR A 100 3.35 -24.53 0.81
C TYR A 100 3.69 -23.05 0.83
N LYS A 101 4.79 -22.70 1.50
CA LYS A 101 5.30 -21.33 1.55
C LYS A 101 6.11 -21.02 0.30
N SER A 102 5.73 -19.96 -0.41
CA SER A 102 6.53 -19.38 -1.49
C SER A 102 6.91 -17.95 -1.15
N PRO A 103 8.07 -17.45 -1.61
CA PRO A 103 8.41 -16.04 -1.49
C PRO A 103 7.34 -15.16 -2.14
N VAL A 104 6.92 -14.12 -1.43
CA VAL A 104 6.01 -13.05 -1.92
C VAL A 104 6.54 -11.70 -1.43
N PHE A 105 6.19 -10.61 -2.09
CA PHE A 105 6.66 -9.28 -1.68
C PHE A 105 5.83 -8.70 -0.53
N PHE A 106 6.47 -8.32 0.56
CA PHE A 106 5.85 -7.53 1.62
C PHE A 106 6.50 -6.16 1.71
N GLU A 107 5.71 -5.11 1.82
CA GLU A 107 6.22 -3.82 2.28
C GLU A 107 6.47 -3.91 3.78
N LEU A 108 7.66 -3.49 4.23
CA LEU A 108 7.94 -3.30 5.64
C LEU A 108 7.34 -1.96 6.08
N LEU A 109 6.30 -2.01 6.92
CA LEU A 109 5.64 -0.81 7.41
C LEU A 109 6.33 -0.25 8.65
N VAL A 110 6.57 -1.11 9.64
CA VAL A 110 7.30 -0.77 10.87
C VAL A 110 8.10 -1.99 11.34
N GLU A 111 9.33 -1.75 11.76
CA GLU A 111 10.19 -2.73 12.40
C GLU A 111 10.24 -2.49 13.92
N GLY A 112 10.31 -3.56 14.70
CA GLY A 112 10.43 -3.51 16.16
C GLY A 112 9.89 -4.77 16.82
N LYS A 113 9.58 -4.71 18.13
CA LYS A 113 8.95 -5.84 18.83
C LYS A 113 7.64 -6.25 18.19
N LEU A 114 6.83 -5.27 17.81
CA LEU A 114 5.73 -5.44 16.87
C LEU A 114 6.23 -5.04 15.49
N THR A 115 6.64 -6.03 14.69
CA THR A 115 7.00 -5.83 13.28
C THR A 115 5.75 -6.03 12.42
N VAL A 116 5.42 -5.00 11.63
CA VAL A 116 4.23 -4.97 10.77
C VAL A 116 4.65 -4.89 9.32
N LEU A 117 4.11 -5.83 8.55
CA LEU A 117 4.21 -5.89 7.11
C LEU A 117 2.88 -5.49 6.48
N CYS A 118 2.91 -4.95 5.26
CA CYS A 118 1.70 -4.67 4.51
C CYS A 118 1.81 -5.04 3.04
N ARG A 119 0.64 -5.21 2.40
CA ARG A 119 0.49 -5.38 0.96
C ARG A 119 -0.68 -4.55 0.45
N GLU A 120 -0.58 -4.12 -0.78
CA GLU A 120 -1.66 -3.41 -1.46
C GLU A 120 -2.63 -4.42 -2.09
N ARG A 121 -3.94 -4.15 -1.97
CA ARG A 121 -5.02 -4.94 -2.57
C ARG A 121 -6.07 -4.01 -3.17
N LEU A 122 -6.56 -4.31 -4.37
CA LEU A 122 -7.72 -3.67 -4.97
C LEU A 122 -9.03 -4.40 -4.60
N GLU A 123 -9.90 -3.75 -3.84
CA GLU A 123 -11.19 -4.30 -3.43
C GLU A 123 -12.35 -3.49 -4.01
N TYR A 124 -13.42 -4.16 -4.45
CA TYR A 124 -14.66 -3.47 -4.78
C TYR A 124 -15.43 -3.16 -3.50
N ARG A 125 -15.60 -1.88 -3.20
CA ARG A 125 -16.41 -1.41 -2.08
C ARG A 125 -17.67 -0.72 -2.58
N THR A 126 -18.78 -0.97 -1.91
CA THR A 126 -20.04 -0.29 -2.19
C THR A 126 -20.00 1.08 -1.55
N VAL A 127 -20.09 2.12 -2.37
CA VAL A 127 -20.21 3.50 -1.93
C VAL A 127 -21.64 3.95 -2.18
N ASN A 128 -22.28 4.39 -1.10
CA ASN A 128 -23.59 5.01 -1.16
C ASN A 128 -23.39 6.46 -1.61
N ASN A 129 -23.81 6.78 -2.83
CA ASN A 129 -23.82 8.17 -3.27
C ASN A 129 -25.11 8.82 -2.75
N SER A 130 -24.96 9.70 -1.76
CA SER A 130 -26.05 10.54 -1.26
C SER A 130 -26.03 11.93 -1.91
N ILE A 131 -25.78 12.01 -3.21
CA ILE A 131 -25.79 13.28 -3.94
C ILE A 131 -27.18 13.48 -4.57
N ASN A 132 -27.95 14.39 -3.98
CA ASN A 132 -29.19 15.01 -4.47
C ASN A 132 -30.17 14.12 -5.27
N TYR A 133 -31.25 13.70 -4.60
CA TYR A 133 -32.46 13.06 -5.15
C TYR A 133 -32.32 11.72 -5.87
N PHE A 134 -31.11 11.22 -6.10
CA PHE A 134 -30.86 9.87 -6.62
C PHE A 134 -30.18 9.02 -5.56
N TYR A 135 -30.95 8.14 -4.91
CA TYR A 135 -30.39 7.06 -4.10
C TYR A 135 -29.85 5.98 -5.04
N GLY A 136 -28.52 5.90 -5.16
CA GLY A 136 -27.82 4.87 -5.91
C GLY A 136 -26.61 4.36 -5.13
N SER A 137 -26.43 3.05 -5.10
CA SER A 137 -25.18 2.45 -4.64
C SER A 137 -24.30 2.17 -5.86
N SER A 138 -23.03 2.53 -5.78
CA SER A 138 -22.05 2.23 -6.84
C SER A 138 -20.94 1.37 -6.26
N ARG A 139 -20.44 0.41 -7.04
CA ARG A 139 -19.26 -0.37 -6.68
C ARG A 139 -18.04 0.36 -7.20
N GLN A 140 -17.16 0.77 -6.30
CA GLN A 140 -15.90 1.44 -6.63
C GLN A 140 -14.74 0.52 -6.28
N LEU A 141 -13.75 0.45 -7.17
CA LEU A 141 -12.50 -0.24 -6.90
C LEU A 141 -11.63 0.67 -6.02
N MET A 142 -11.24 0.20 -4.84
CA MET A 142 -10.46 0.95 -3.88
C MET A 142 -9.18 0.21 -3.54
N LEU A 143 -8.10 0.96 -3.34
CA LEU A 143 -6.86 0.43 -2.78
C LEU A 143 -7.02 0.25 -1.26
N VAL A 144 -6.77 -0.96 -0.79
CA VAL A 144 -6.89 -1.39 0.60
C VAL A 144 -5.58 -2.01 1.04
N MET A 145 -5.16 -1.72 2.25
CA MET A 145 -3.96 -2.31 2.84
C MET A 145 -4.32 -3.60 3.59
N ALA A 146 -3.72 -4.70 3.17
CA ALA A 146 -3.68 -5.93 3.96
C ALA A 146 -2.48 -5.88 4.90
N TYR A 147 -2.71 -6.15 6.19
CA TYR A 147 -1.68 -6.10 7.22
C TYR A 147 -1.32 -7.50 7.71
N PHE A 148 -0.05 -7.68 8.07
CA PHE A 148 0.49 -8.94 8.55
C PHE A 148 1.46 -8.66 9.70
N LEU A 149 1.50 -9.56 10.68
CA LEU A 149 2.45 -9.48 11.78
C LEU A 149 3.59 -10.46 11.54
N LEU A 150 4.83 -9.95 11.57
CA LEU A 150 6.03 -10.79 11.58
C LEU A 150 6.44 -11.04 13.03
N LYS A 151 6.42 -12.30 13.44
CA LYS A 151 6.81 -12.73 14.78
C LYS A 151 8.32 -13.00 14.86
N PRO A 152 8.92 -13.00 16.07
CA PRO A 152 10.35 -13.27 16.26
C PRO A 152 10.82 -14.64 15.75
N ASP A 153 9.92 -15.62 15.67
CA ASP A 153 10.20 -16.96 15.12
C ASP A 153 10.17 -16.99 13.57
N GLY A 154 10.00 -15.83 12.92
CA GLY A 154 9.90 -15.70 11.47
C GLY A 154 8.52 -16.07 10.91
N THR A 155 7.53 -16.39 11.75
CA THR A 155 6.17 -16.67 11.28
C THR A 155 5.45 -15.36 10.93
N ILE A 156 4.72 -15.40 9.81
CA ILE A 156 3.89 -14.28 9.34
C ILE A 156 2.44 -14.71 9.49
N SER A 157 1.64 -13.87 10.14
CA SER A 157 0.20 -14.09 10.30
C SER A 157 -0.61 -12.91 9.80
N ASP A 158 -1.69 -13.19 9.08
CA ASP A 158 -2.69 -12.18 8.69
C ASP A 158 -3.18 -11.38 9.91
N PHE A 159 -3.40 -10.09 9.70
CA PHE A 159 -3.94 -9.21 10.71
C PHE A 159 -5.04 -8.32 10.14
N GLU A 160 -6.23 -8.42 10.75
CA GLU A 160 -7.33 -7.54 10.39
C GLU A 160 -7.06 -6.13 10.94
N GLY A 161 -6.66 -5.21 10.04
CA GLY A 161 -6.21 -3.85 10.35
C GLY A 161 -7.29 -2.88 10.86
N ARG A 162 -8.32 -3.35 11.55
CA ARG A 162 -9.30 -2.48 12.23
C ARG A 162 -8.68 -1.87 13.48
N LYS A 163 -9.00 -0.60 13.74
CA LYS A 163 -8.57 0.13 14.95
C LYS A 163 -8.70 -0.69 16.24
N ASN A 164 -9.84 -1.33 16.48
CA ASN A 164 -10.06 -2.11 17.70
C ASN A 164 -9.13 -3.33 17.82
N ASN A 165 -8.75 -3.96 16.70
CA ASN A 165 -7.81 -5.07 16.71
C ASN A 165 -6.40 -4.60 17.03
N TRP A 166 -5.95 -3.46 16.47
CA TRP A 166 -4.66 -2.85 16.82
C TRP A 166 -4.58 -2.53 18.31
N LEU A 167 -5.61 -1.89 18.84
CA LEU A 167 -5.70 -1.54 20.25
C LEU A 167 -5.66 -2.77 21.16
N ARG A 168 -6.42 -3.81 20.81
CA ARG A 168 -6.40 -5.09 21.53
C ARG A 168 -5.02 -5.77 21.48
N LEU A 169 -4.29 -5.66 20.36
CA LEU A 169 -2.94 -6.20 20.23
C LEU A 169 -1.94 -5.46 21.13
N MET A 170 -2.16 -4.16 21.38
CA MET A 170 -1.30 -3.31 22.20
C MET A 170 -1.60 -3.41 23.71
N ASP A 171 -2.72 -4.06 24.07
CA ASP A 171 -3.12 -4.49 25.41
C ASP A 171 -2.81 -3.45 26.50
N ALA A 172 -1.82 -3.71 27.36
CA ALA A 172 -1.48 -2.85 28.50
C ALA A 172 -1.08 -1.40 28.13
N ARG A 173 -0.70 -1.13 26.87
CA ARG A 173 -0.34 0.22 26.39
C ARG A 173 -1.43 0.90 25.57
N GLU A 174 -2.64 0.32 25.52
CA GLU A 174 -3.75 0.85 24.72
C GLU A 174 -4.06 2.32 25.04
N ARG A 175 -4.05 2.69 26.33
CA ARG A 175 -4.39 4.05 26.77
C ARG A 175 -3.36 5.06 26.31
N GLU A 176 -2.07 4.76 26.50
CA GLU A 176 -0.96 5.58 26.06
C GLU A 176 -0.98 5.77 24.55
N VAL A 177 -1.21 4.70 23.79
CA VAL A 177 -1.27 4.74 22.32
C VAL A 177 -2.46 5.56 21.83
N LYS A 178 -3.65 5.39 22.43
CA LYS A 178 -4.83 6.20 22.12
C LYS A 178 -4.58 7.69 22.39
N GLY A 179 -3.94 8.01 23.51
CA GLY A 179 -3.56 9.38 23.86
C GLY A 179 -2.65 9.98 22.79
N PHE A 180 -1.56 9.30 22.47
CA PHE A 180 -0.62 9.73 21.44
C PHE A 180 -1.28 9.95 20.07
N ALA A 181 -2.10 8.99 19.62
CA ALA A 181 -2.81 9.10 18.34
C ALA A 181 -3.76 10.31 18.34
N LYS A 182 -4.50 10.53 19.43
CA LYS A 182 -5.41 11.67 19.56
C LYS A 182 -4.67 13.00 19.53
N ASP A 183 -3.61 13.13 20.33
CA ASP A 183 -2.85 14.37 20.48
C ASP A 183 -2.13 14.77 19.18
N ASN A 184 -1.72 13.77 18.40
CA ASN A 184 -1.06 13.96 17.11
C ASN A 184 -2.02 13.91 15.91
N LYS A 185 -3.34 13.77 16.15
CA LYS A 185 -4.39 13.67 15.13
C LYS A 185 -4.13 12.56 14.10
N LEU A 186 -3.68 11.39 14.57
CA LEU A 186 -3.36 10.23 13.76
C LEU A 186 -4.57 9.30 13.61
N ASP A 187 -4.75 8.80 12.40
CA ASP A 187 -5.75 7.84 12.01
C ASP A 187 -5.15 6.42 11.91
N PHE A 188 -5.86 5.45 12.49
CA PHE A 188 -5.50 4.04 12.40
C PHE A 188 -5.80 3.45 11.01
N GLU A 189 -6.62 4.10 10.21
CA GLU A 189 -6.94 3.66 8.84
C GLU A 189 -5.94 4.19 7.81
N ASN A 190 -5.23 5.28 8.12
CA ASN A 190 -4.16 5.80 7.27
C ASN A 190 -2.86 5.02 7.51
N LYS A 191 -2.38 4.28 6.49
CA LYS A 191 -1.15 3.45 6.57
C LYS A 191 0.03 4.15 7.23
N TYR A 192 0.29 5.41 6.88
CA TYR A 192 1.47 6.13 7.32
C TYR A 192 1.33 6.72 8.72
N GLU A 193 0.12 7.10 9.11
CA GLU A 193 -0.16 7.53 10.47
C GLU A 193 -0.21 6.33 11.42
N LEU A 194 -0.78 5.21 10.98
CA LEU A 194 -0.70 3.92 11.65
C LEU A 194 0.75 3.48 11.90
N ALA A 195 1.65 3.65 10.92
CA ALA A 195 3.07 3.37 11.12
C ALA A 195 3.63 4.16 12.31
N ARG A 196 3.37 5.47 12.38
CA ARG A 196 3.79 6.32 13.51
C ARG A 196 3.20 5.88 14.85
N ILE A 197 1.94 5.43 14.85
CA ILE A 197 1.29 4.89 16.05
C ILE A 197 2.01 3.61 16.51
N ILE A 198 2.33 2.69 15.60
CA ILE A 198 3.01 1.44 15.91
C ILE A 198 4.46 1.69 16.36
N GLU A 199 5.17 2.63 15.73
CA GLU A 199 6.51 3.06 16.14
C GLU A 199 6.50 3.58 17.59
N TYR A 200 5.50 4.42 17.92
CA TYR A 200 5.33 4.89 19.30
C TYR A 200 5.06 3.73 20.25
N TYR A 201 4.15 2.80 19.90
CA TYR A 201 3.91 1.61 20.71
C TYR A 201 5.20 0.80 20.93
N ASN A 202 5.97 0.54 19.87
CA ASN A 202 7.25 -0.15 19.96
C ASN A 202 8.24 0.56 20.89
N SER A 203 8.25 1.89 20.92
CA SER A 203 9.10 2.65 21.85
C SER A 203 8.72 2.47 23.34
N LEU A 204 7.48 2.08 23.64
CA LEU A 204 7.00 1.82 25.00
C LEU A 204 7.38 0.42 25.51
N ILE A 205 7.70 -0.50 24.60
CA ILE A 205 8.03 -1.89 24.92
C ILE A 205 9.52 -2.16 24.65
N LYS A 206 10.36 -1.87 25.66
CA LYS A 206 11.79 -2.24 25.67
C LYS A 206 11.97 -3.74 25.77
#